data_AF-A0A0I9UQU6-F1
#
_entry.id   AF-A0A0I9UQU6-F1
#
_cell.length_a   1.000
_cell.length_b   1.000
_cell.length_c   1.000
_cell.angle_alpha   90.00
_cell.angle_beta   90.00
_cell.angle_gamma   90.00
#
_symmetry.space_group_name_H-M   'P 1'
#
loop_
_entity.id
_entity.type
_entity.pdbx_description
1 polymer ?
#
loop_
_entity_poly.entity_id
_entity_poly.type
_entity_poly.pdbx_seq_one_letter_code
_entity_poly.pdbx_strand_id
1 'polypeptide(L)'
;MKQYFETQRLIFRSWQEEDISYLARLNSDDKVMEYFLKKLSYQQTIALYNQIQEEFTIYGFGAYSVEEKETGVFIGFVGLHNVTFEVDFAPAVEILWRLLPEFWGKGYATEAAIACLNYAKEELKLKEIVSF
;
A
#
# COMPACT_ATOMS: atom_id res chain seq x y z
N MET A 1 7.29 15.45 2.40
CA MET A 1 6.86 14.07 2.67
C MET A 1 5.94 14.06 3.88
N LYS A 2 4.70 13.58 3.75
CA LYS A 2 3.74 13.50 4.86
C LYS A 2 3.80 12.10 5.47
N GLN A 3 4.06 12.00 6.76
CA GLN A 3 3.87 10.76 7.53
C GLN A 3 2.43 10.72 8.04
N TYR A 4 1.76 9.57 7.90
CA TYR A 4 0.38 9.37 8.34
C TYR A 4 0.31 8.71 9.71
N PHE A 5 1.05 7.62 9.89
CA PHE A 5 1.15 6.88 11.14
C PHE A 5 2.42 6.03 11.13
N GLU A 6 2.70 5.40 12.26
CA GLU A 6 3.86 4.53 12.42
C GLU A 6 3.58 3.40 13.40
N THR A 7 4.45 2.41 13.40
CA THR A 7 4.43 1.25 14.31
C THR A 7 5.74 1.19 15.07
N GLN A 8 6.01 0.09 15.77
CA GLN A 8 7.30 -0.10 16.40
C GLN A 8 8.43 -0.11 15.36
N ARG A 9 8.21 -0.73 14.19
CA ARG A 9 9.28 -0.96 13.20
C ARG A 9 9.08 -0.22 11.88
N LEU A 10 7.88 0.29 11.58
CA LEU A 10 7.53 0.79 10.25
C LEU A 10 6.98 2.23 10.26
N ILE A 11 7.25 3.00 9.21
CA ILE A 11 6.68 4.32 8.92
C ILE A 11 5.78 4.23 7.70
N PHE A 12 4.59 4.86 7.77
CA PHE A 12 3.61 4.94 6.68
C PHE A 12 3.54 6.37 6.18
N ARG A 13 3.88 6.59 4.92
CA ARG A 13 4.04 7.93 4.36
C ARG A 13 3.45 8.09 2.97
N SER A 14 3.28 9.35 2.57
CA SER A 14 2.98 9.73 1.19
C SER A 14 4.10 9.26 0.26
N TRP A 15 3.74 8.92 -0.97
CA TRP A 15 4.71 8.69 -2.03
C TRP A 15 5.36 9.98 -2.52
N GLN A 16 6.53 9.84 -3.12
CA GLN A 16 7.24 10.87 -3.87
C GLN A 16 7.63 10.31 -5.25
N GLU A 17 8.01 11.18 -6.20
CA GLU A 17 8.36 10.73 -7.55
C GLU A 17 9.59 9.80 -7.55
N GLU A 18 10.50 9.98 -6.60
CA GLU A 18 11.69 9.14 -6.43
C GLU A 18 11.32 7.68 -6.10
N ASP A 19 10.17 7.46 -5.45
CA ASP A 19 9.67 6.14 -5.10
C ASP A 19 9.18 5.32 -6.30
N ILE A 20 8.95 5.96 -7.46
CA ILE A 20 8.50 5.27 -8.68
C ILE A 20 9.51 4.17 -9.05
N SER A 21 10.80 4.41 -8.84
CA SER A 21 11.86 3.43 -9.08
C SER A 21 11.73 2.18 -8.18
N TYR A 22 11.41 2.38 -6.90
CA TYR A 22 11.17 1.28 -5.94
C TYR A 22 9.86 0.55 -6.23
N LEU A 23 8.80 1.28 -6.57
CA LEU A 23 7.53 0.70 -6.98
C LEU A 23 7.68 -0.12 -8.28
N ALA A 24 8.49 0.35 -9.22
CA ALA A 24 8.75 -0.38 -10.47
C ALA A 24 9.51 -1.67 -10.22
N ARG A 25 10.49 -1.65 -9.31
CA ARG A 25 11.15 -2.89 -8.83
C ARG A 25 10.13 -3.85 -8.23
N LEU A 26 9.29 -3.37 -7.32
CA LEU A 26 8.25 -4.18 -6.68
C LEU A 26 7.30 -4.81 -7.71
N ASN A 27 6.88 -4.05 -8.73
CA ASN A 27 5.90 -4.50 -9.73
C ASN A 27 6.50 -5.35 -10.86
N SER A 28 7.82 -5.45 -10.93
CA SER A 28 8.55 -6.25 -11.93
C SER A 28 9.26 -7.46 -11.32
N ASP A 29 9.19 -7.64 -10.00
CA ASP A 29 9.74 -8.79 -9.30
C ASP A 29 8.84 -10.02 -9.51
N ASP A 30 9.44 -11.14 -9.95
CA ASP A 30 8.72 -12.36 -10.28
C ASP A 30 8.08 -13.02 -9.06
N LYS A 31 8.70 -12.93 -7.87
CA LYS A 31 8.14 -13.50 -6.65
C LYS A 31 6.97 -12.65 -6.15
N VAL A 32 7.13 -11.33 -6.19
CA VAL A 32 6.08 -10.41 -5.76
C VAL A 32 4.83 -10.53 -6.64
N MET A 33 5.04 -10.72 -7.95
CA MET A 33 3.97 -10.74 -8.94
C MET A 33 3.48 -12.14 -9.30
N GLU A 34 3.93 -13.20 -8.60
CA GLU A 34 3.64 -14.61 -8.90
C GLU A 34 2.14 -14.91 -9.04
N TYR A 35 1.32 -14.31 -8.18
CA TYR A 35 -0.13 -14.51 -8.15
C TYR A 35 -0.92 -13.40 -8.85
N PHE A 36 -0.24 -12.44 -9.48
CA PHE A 36 -0.87 -11.40 -10.29
C PHE A 36 -0.97 -11.85 -11.75
N LEU A 37 -1.97 -11.35 -12.48
CA LEU A 37 -2.16 -11.68 -13.90
C LEU A 37 -0.92 -11.38 -14.77
N LYS A 38 -0.17 -10.34 -14.40
CA LYS A 38 1.09 -9.96 -15.03
C LYS A 38 1.89 -9.01 -14.14
N LYS A 39 3.20 -8.98 -14.37
CA LYS A 39 4.07 -7.87 -13.96
C LYS A 39 3.64 -6.56 -14.63
N LEU A 40 3.99 -5.44 -14.02
CA LEU A 40 3.78 -4.13 -14.62
C LEU A 40 5.06 -3.61 -15.27
N SER A 41 4.91 -2.98 -16.44
CA SER A 41 5.98 -2.18 -17.03
C SER A 41 6.23 -0.91 -16.20
N TYR A 42 7.33 -0.20 -16.48
CA TYR A 42 7.60 1.09 -15.87
C TYR A 42 6.47 2.11 -16.12
N GLN A 43 5.94 2.16 -17.35
CA GLN A 43 4.81 3.03 -17.69
C GLN A 43 3.52 2.66 -16.95
N GLN A 44 3.22 1.36 -16.81
CA GLN A 44 2.08 0.90 -16.02
C GLN A 44 2.27 1.19 -14.53
N THR A 45 3.51 1.19 -14.05
CA THR A 45 3.84 1.59 -12.69
C THR A 45 3.61 3.08 -12.46
N ILE A 46 3.96 3.95 -13.40
CA ILE A 46 3.62 5.39 -13.32
C ILE A 46 2.11 5.58 -13.27
N ALA A 47 1.35 4.83 -14.08
CA ALA A 47 -0.11 4.89 -14.04
C ALA A 47 -0.65 4.50 -12.67
N LEU A 48 -0.17 3.39 -12.09
CA LEU A 48 -0.52 2.97 -10.73
C LEU A 48 -0.15 4.03 -9.67
N TYR A 49 1.04 4.62 -9.77
CA TYR A 49 1.46 5.70 -8.88
C TYR A 49 0.48 6.88 -8.94
N ASN A 50 0.09 7.32 -10.14
CA ASN A 50 -0.86 8.41 -10.30
C ASN A 50 -2.24 8.07 -9.73
N GLN A 51 -2.72 6.84 -9.91
CA GLN A 51 -3.97 6.37 -9.31
C GLN A 51 -3.91 6.42 -7.77
N ILE A 52 -2.80 5.98 -7.17
CA ILE A 52 -2.60 6.06 -5.72
C ILE A 52 -2.61 7.53 -5.25
N GLN A 53 -1.94 8.43 -5.96
CA GLN A 53 -1.96 9.87 -5.64
C GLN A 53 -3.37 10.48 -5.73
N GLU A 54 -4.14 10.06 -6.74
CA GLU A 54 -5.53 10.50 -6.93
C GLU A 54 -6.42 10.03 -5.79
N GLU A 55 -6.27 8.79 -5.32
CA GLU A 55 -7.01 8.27 -4.16
C GLU A 55 -6.74 9.07 -2.89
N PHE A 56 -5.47 9.39 -2.61
CA PHE A 56 -5.13 10.26 -1.49
C PHE A 56 -5.80 11.64 -1.60
N THR A 57 -5.92 12.18 -2.81
CA THR A 57 -6.53 13.48 -3.06
C THR A 57 -8.05 13.45 -2.85
N ILE A 58 -8.72 12.39 -3.31
CA ILE A 58 -10.18 12.27 -3.27
C ILE A 58 -10.67 11.83 -1.90
N TYR A 59 -10.01 10.84 -1.29
CA TYR A 59 -10.52 10.14 -0.10
C TYR A 59 -9.74 10.46 1.18
N GLY A 60 -8.56 11.08 1.05
CA GLY A 60 -7.66 11.36 2.18
C GLY A 60 -6.85 10.15 2.67
N PHE A 61 -7.01 8.99 2.01
CA PHE A 61 -6.29 7.75 2.27
C PHE A 61 -5.97 7.01 0.97
N GLY A 62 -5.13 5.99 1.03
CA GLY A 62 -4.72 5.20 -0.13
C GLY A 62 -3.73 4.11 0.27
N ALA A 63 -3.03 3.54 -0.71
CA ALA A 63 -1.89 2.67 -0.48
C ALA A 63 -0.69 3.49 0.04
N TYR A 64 -0.26 3.29 1.28
CA TYR A 64 0.85 4.04 1.86
C TYR A 64 2.19 3.41 1.46
N SER A 65 3.19 4.25 1.14
CA SER A 65 4.57 3.80 1.06
C SER A 65 5.08 3.46 2.46
N VAL A 66 5.72 2.30 2.61
CA VAL A 66 6.16 1.78 3.90
C VAL A 66 7.68 1.68 3.94
N GLU A 67 8.26 2.23 5.01
CA GLU A 67 9.70 2.19 5.28
C GLU A 67 9.99 1.47 6.60
N GLU A 68 11.10 0.74 6.64
CA GLU A 68 11.65 0.19 7.88
C GLU A 68 12.37 1.30 8.66
N LYS A 69 11.95 1.56 9.89
CA LYS A 69 12.46 2.66 10.74
C LYS A 69 13.97 2.61 10.97
N GLU A 70 14.50 1.42 11.18
CA GLU A 70 15.91 1.23 11.53
C GLU A 70 16.84 1.65 10.38
N THR A 71 16.44 1.38 9.14
CA THR A 71 17.29 1.53 7.96
C THR A 71 16.85 2.67 7.05
N GLY A 72 15.61 3.15 7.19
CA GLY A 72 14.97 4.07 6.26
C GLY A 72 14.67 3.45 4.89
N VAL A 73 14.77 2.13 4.75
CA VAL A 73 14.61 1.45 3.46
C VAL A 73 13.14 1.22 3.15
N PHE A 74 12.75 1.52 1.91
CA PHE A 74 11.45 1.16 1.35
C PHE A 74 11.26 -0.35 1.33
N ILE A 75 10.17 -0.82 1.94
CA ILE A 75 9.86 -2.26 2.00
C ILE A 75 8.71 -2.69 1.09
N GLY A 76 7.94 -1.73 0.59
CA GLY A 76 6.73 -1.98 -0.18
C GLY A 76 5.62 -0.98 0.15
N PHE A 77 4.38 -1.38 -0.09
CA PHE A 77 3.21 -0.60 0.29
C PHE A 77 2.17 -1.44 1.02
N VAL A 78 1.45 -0.79 1.93
CA VAL A 78 0.30 -1.34 2.64
C VAL A 78 -0.69 -0.20 2.82
N GLY A 79 -1.97 -0.43 2.63
CA GLY A 79 -2.94 0.63 2.80
C GLY A 79 -4.35 0.24 2.39
N LEU A 80 -5.12 1.26 2.08
CA LEU A 80 -6.54 1.16 1.77
C LEU A 80 -6.79 1.54 0.31
N HIS A 81 -7.80 0.92 -0.29
CA HIS A 81 -8.24 1.19 -1.65
C HIS A 81 -9.76 1.25 -1.71
N ASN A 82 -10.33 2.23 -2.43
CA ASN A 82 -11.78 2.24 -2.64
C ASN A 82 -12.16 1.29 -3.77
N VAL A 83 -13.06 0.36 -3.50
CA VAL A 83 -13.61 -0.56 -4.51
C VAL A 83 -14.56 0.23 -5.40
N THR A 84 -14.13 0.51 -6.63
CA THR A 84 -14.87 1.34 -7.60
C THR A 84 -15.56 0.56 -8.72
N PHE A 85 -15.36 -0.76 -8.77
CA PHE A 85 -15.99 -1.64 -9.76
C PHE A 85 -17.21 -2.35 -9.16
N GLU A 86 -18.13 -2.80 -10.03
CA GLU A 86 -19.37 -3.44 -9.60
C GLU A 86 -19.13 -4.86 -9.07
N VAL A 87 -19.40 -5.05 -7.77
CA VAL A 87 -19.41 -6.33 -7.05
C VAL A 87 -20.47 -6.29 -5.94
N ASP A 88 -20.94 -7.47 -5.51
CA ASP A 88 -22.06 -7.60 -4.57
C ASP A 88 -21.81 -6.94 -3.19
N PHE A 89 -20.55 -6.74 -2.82
CA PHE A 89 -20.14 -6.09 -1.56
C PHE A 89 -19.78 -4.61 -1.72
N ALA A 90 -19.85 -4.04 -2.93
CA ALA A 90 -19.63 -2.61 -3.14
C ALA A 90 -20.86 -1.80 -2.68
N PRO A 91 -20.67 -0.58 -2.14
CA PRO A 91 -19.40 0.13 -1.94
C PRO A 91 -18.60 -0.42 -0.76
N ALA A 92 -17.28 -0.59 -0.95
CA ALA A 92 -16.38 -1.09 0.08
C ALA A 92 -15.00 -0.43 0.02
N VAL A 93 -14.29 -0.48 1.14
CA VAL A 93 -12.86 -0.16 1.23
C VAL A 93 -12.08 -1.46 1.43
N GLU A 94 -11.13 -1.71 0.55
CA GLU A 94 -10.22 -2.84 0.61
C GLU A 94 -8.96 -2.47 1.41
N ILE A 95 -8.41 -3.43 2.16
CA ILE A 95 -7.02 -3.39 2.64
C ILE A 95 -6.13 -4.26 1.75
N LEU A 96 -4.99 -3.69 1.35
CA LEU A 96 -4.03 -4.33 0.46
C LEU A 96 -2.59 -4.20 0.96
N TRP A 97 -1.72 -5.10 0.49
CA TRP A 97 -0.28 -5.04 0.74
C TRP A 97 0.52 -5.67 -0.39
N ARG A 98 1.71 -5.12 -0.61
CA ARG A 98 2.74 -5.71 -1.47
C ARG A 98 4.11 -5.33 -0.94
N LEU A 99 4.89 -6.33 -0.52
CA LEU A 99 6.23 -6.12 0.06
C LEU A 99 7.30 -6.78 -0.80
N LEU A 100 8.52 -6.25 -0.78
CA LEU A 100 9.67 -6.85 -1.44
C LEU A 100 10.11 -8.15 -0.73
N PRO A 101 10.63 -9.16 -1.46
CA PRO A 101 10.90 -10.49 -0.90
C PRO A 101 11.88 -10.51 0.28
N GLU A 102 12.87 -9.63 0.31
CA GLU A 102 13.85 -9.53 1.41
C GLU A 102 13.25 -9.09 2.76
N PHE A 103 11.99 -8.65 2.77
CA PHE A 103 11.25 -8.26 3.98
C PHE A 103 10.17 -9.27 4.37
N TRP A 104 10.01 -10.36 3.62
CA TRP A 104 9.06 -11.42 3.94
C TRP A 104 9.54 -12.25 5.14
N GLY A 105 8.61 -12.91 5.83
CA GLY A 105 8.90 -13.74 7.01
C GLY A 105 9.27 -12.96 8.29
N LYS A 106 9.32 -11.62 8.25
CA LYS A 106 9.64 -10.75 9.40
C LYS A 106 8.42 -10.25 10.18
N GLY A 107 7.21 -10.61 9.74
CA GLY A 107 5.94 -10.15 10.30
C GLY A 107 5.53 -8.73 9.89
N TYR A 108 6.23 -8.09 8.94
CA TYR A 108 5.95 -6.70 8.54
C TYR A 108 4.58 -6.52 7.88
N ALA A 109 4.13 -7.45 7.03
CA ALA A 109 2.80 -7.36 6.45
C ALA A 109 1.71 -7.37 7.53
N THR A 110 1.83 -8.25 8.52
CA THR A 110 0.88 -8.36 9.64
C THR A 110 0.90 -7.11 10.53
N GLU A 111 2.08 -6.64 10.94
CA GLU A 111 2.21 -5.39 11.72
C GLU A 111 1.62 -4.21 10.97
N ALA A 112 1.93 -4.09 9.68
CA ALA A 112 1.47 -3.00 8.84
C ALA A 112 -0.05 -3.02 8.63
N ALA A 113 -0.61 -4.20 8.34
CA ALA A 113 -2.04 -4.33 8.14
C ALA A 113 -2.82 -4.02 9.43
N ILE A 114 -2.38 -4.51 10.59
CA ILE A 114 -3.00 -4.18 11.89
C ILE A 114 -2.98 -2.68 12.14
N ALA A 115 -1.84 -2.03 11.91
CA ALA A 115 -1.72 -0.58 12.08
C ALA A 115 -2.63 0.19 11.11
N CYS A 116 -2.74 -0.26 9.87
CA CYS A 116 -3.62 0.33 8.87
C CYS A 116 -5.10 0.19 9.26
N LEU A 117 -5.52 -0.99 9.75
CA LEU A 117 -6.88 -1.20 10.26
C LEU A 117 -7.21 -0.32 11.47
N ASN A 118 -6.25 -0.17 12.40
CA ASN A 118 -6.41 0.73 13.54
C ASN A 118 -6.56 2.19 13.08
N TYR A 119 -5.68 2.66 12.19
CA TYR A 119 -5.77 4.00 11.60
C TYR A 119 -7.11 4.22 10.89
N ALA A 120 -7.56 3.24 10.10
CA ALA A 120 -8.82 3.31 9.39
C ALA A 120 -10.02 3.44 10.34
N LYS A 121 -10.02 2.72 11.46
CA LYS A 121 -11.07 2.77 12.47
C LYS A 121 -11.02 4.07 13.28
N GLU A 122 -9.83 4.46 13.75
CA GLU A 122 -9.65 5.52 14.73
C GLU A 122 -9.63 6.91 14.08
N GLU A 123 -8.92 7.07 12.95
CA GLU A 123 -8.75 8.36 12.30
C GLU A 123 -9.76 8.54 11.16
N LEU A 124 -9.92 7.53 10.30
CA LEU A 124 -10.82 7.61 9.13
C LEU A 124 -12.28 7.27 9.44
N LYS A 125 -12.56 6.72 10.64
CA LYS A 125 -13.89 6.29 11.10
C LYS A 125 -14.59 5.31 10.14
N LEU A 126 -13.81 4.52 9.40
CA LEU A 126 -14.33 3.47 8.52
C LEU A 126 -14.90 2.33 9.38
N LYS A 127 -16.09 1.86 8.99
CA LYS A 127 -16.84 0.83 9.76
C LYS A 127 -16.54 -0.59 9.31
N GLU A 128 -16.22 -0.76 8.04
CA GLU A 128 -15.99 -2.06 7.41
C GLU A 128 -14.86 -1.94 6.40
N ILE A 129 -14.01 -2.98 6.37
CA ILE A 129 -12.87 -3.10 5.47
C ILE A 129 -12.84 -4.56 5.01
N VAL A 130 -12.65 -4.76 3.70
CA VAL A 130 -12.62 -6.09 3.07
C VAL A 130 -11.22 -6.41 2.52
N SER A 131 -10.99 -7.66 2.14
CA SER A 131 -9.83 -8.11 1.35
C SER A 131 -10.28 -9.32 0.54
N PHE A 132 -10.00 -9.34 -0.76
CA PHE A 132 -10.54 -10.34 -1.70
C PHE A 132 -9.54 -10.74 -2.79
#